data_AF-A0A3M1DT51-F1
#
_entry.id   AF-A0A3M1DT51-F1
#
_cell.length_a   1.000
_cell.length_b   1.000
_cell.length_c   1.000
_cell.angle_alpha   90.00
_cell.angle_beta   90.00
_cell.angle_gamma   90.00
#
_symmetry.space_group_name_H-M   'P 1'
#
loop_
_entity.id
_entity.type
_entity.pdbx_description
1 polymer ?
#
loop_
_entity_poly.entity_id
_entity_poly.type
_entity_poly.pdbx_seq_one_letter_code
_entity_poly.pdbx_strand_id
1 'polypeptide(L)' 'MPGLVIKDFPEELHKRLKARAAKHHRSLTREALSILEEALTRPERPARLPPPIKLKEPLTDEFIDRAKREGRA' A
#
# COMPACT_ATOMS: atom_id res chain seq x y z
N MET A 1 -18.60 15.91 13.19
CA MET A 1 -17.62 15.33 12.24
C MET A 1 -16.57 16.38 11.93
N PRO A 2 -15.27 16.07 11.94
CA PRO A 2 -14.24 17.02 11.57
C PRO A 2 -14.35 17.36 10.08
N GLY A 3 -14.12 18.63 9.73
CA GLY A 3 -14.02 19.10 8.35
C GLY A 3 -12.56 19.28 7.94
N LEU A 4 -12.25 19.01 6.67
CA LEU A 4 -10.94 19.26 6.07
C LEU A 4 -11.09 20.35 5.00
N VAL A 5 -10.26 21.40 5.10
CA VAL A 5 -10.17 22.47 4.10
C VAL A 5 -8.74 22.50 3.58
N ILE A 6 -8.58 22.36 2.26
CA ILE A 6 -7.28 22.48 1.58
C ILE A 6 -7.23 23.87 0.94
N LYS A 7 -6.39 24.75 1.50
CA LYS A 7 -6.15 26.09 0.94
C LYS A 7 -5.18 25.99 -0.24
N ASP A 8 -5.25 26.98 -1.14
CA ASP A 8 -4.34 27.12 -2.29
C ASP A 8 -4.24 25.86 -3.16
N PHE A 9 -5.39 25.23 -3.41
CA PHE A 9 -5.45 23.99 -4.16
C PHE A 9 -5.09 24.23 -5.64
N PRO A 10 -4.06 23.56 -6.19
CA PRO A 10 -3.59 23.84 -7.54
C PRO A 10 -4.70 23.63 -8.58
N GLU A 11 -4.84 24.58 -9.50
CA GLU A 11 -5.95 24.61 -10.45
C GLU A 11 -5.97 23.37 -11.36
N GLU A 12 -4.79 22.88 -11.74
CA GLU A 12 -4.64 21.64 -12.51
C GLU A 12 -5.11 20.41 -11.72
N LEU A 13 -4.83 20.35 -10.41
CA LEU A 13 -5.31 19.27 -9.56
C LEU A 13 -6.83 19.31 -9.43
N HIS A 14 -7.41 20.51 -9.31
CA HIS A 14 -8.85 20.72 -9.28
C HIS A 14 -9.54 20.23 -10.56
N LYS A 15 -8.98 20.55 -11.73
CA LYS A 15 -9.49 20.07 -13.02
C LYS A 15 -9.47 18.54 -13.10
N ARG A 16 -8.37 17.91 -12.71
CA ARG A 16 -8.23 16.44 -12.69
C ARG A 16 -9.20 15.78 -11.72
N LEU A 17 -9.35 16.34 -10.51
CA LEU A 17 -10.28 15.83 -9.50
C LEU A 17 -11.73 15.94 -10.00
N LYS A 18 -12.11 17.06 -10.62
CA LYS A 18 -13.44 17.26 -11.20
C LYS A 18 -13.74 16.26 -12.32
N ALA A 19 -12.79 16.03 -13.22
CA ALA A 19 -12.94 15.05 -14.30
C ALA A 19 -13.10 13.62 -13.74
N ARG A 20 -12.30 13.25 -12.73
CA ARG A 20 -12.42 11.97 -12.05
C ARG A 20 -13.77 11.82 -11.33
N ALA A 21 -14.22 12.84 -10.60
CA ALA A 21 -15.50 12.85 -9.92
C ALA A 21 -16.68 12.65 -10.90
N ALA A 22 -16.64 13.33 -12.07
CA ALA A 22 -17.64 13.15 -13.11
C ALA A 22 -17.67 11.71 -13.67
N LYS A 23 -16.49 11.13 -13.92
CA LYS A 23 -16.35 9.73 -14.38
C LYS A 23 -16.94 8.72 -13.38
N HIS A 24 -16.81 9.00 -12.08
CA HIS A 24 -17.33 8.12 -11.02
C HIS A 24 -18.75 8.50 -10.55
N HIS A 25 -19.41 9.46 -11.21
CA HIS A 25 -20.74 9.97 -10.84
C HIS A 25 -20.83 10.41 -9.35
N ARG A 26 -19.77 11.06 -8.86
CA ARG A 26 -19.64 11.52 -7.47
C ARG A 26 -19.50 13.03 -7.40
N SER A 27 -19.84 13.61 -6.24
CA SER A 27 -19.44 14.98 -5.93
C SER A 27 -17.93 15.09 -5.74
N LEU A 28 -17.38 16.29 -5.92
CA LEU A 28 -15.95 16.59 -5.71
C LEU A 28 -15.49 16.16 -4.30
N THR A 29 -16.25 16.51 -3.27
CA THR A 29 -15.94 16.14 -1.88
C THR A 29 -15.95 14.64 -1.67
N ARG A 30 -16.93 13.92 -2.24
CA ARG A 30 -17.01 12.46 -2.10
C ARG A 30 -15.89 11.75 -2.85
N GLU A 31 -15.46 12.29 -3.98
CA GLU A 31 -14.29 11.77 -4.70
C GLU A 31 -12.99 12.03 -3.93
N ALA A 32 -12.82 13.22 -3.35
CA ALA A 32 -11.68 13.52 -2.48
C ALA A 32 -11.61 12.57 -1.29
N LEU A 33 -12.74 12.32 -0.62
CA LEU A 33 -12.84 11.34 0.47
C LEU A 33 -12.48 9.92 -0.01
N SER A 34 -13.03 9.48 -1.16
CA SER A 34 -12.72 8.15 -1.70
C SER A 34 -11.22 7.97 -2.00
N ILE A 35 -10.54 9.01 -2.47
CA ILE A 35 -9.09 8.97 -2.72
C ILE A 35 -8.32 8.86 -1.40
N LEU A 36 -8.72 9.62 -0.38
CA LEU A 36 -8.11 9.58 0.95
C LEU A 36 -8.33 8.22 1.61
N GLU A 37 -9.54 7.66 1.54
CA GLU A 37 -9.87 6.32 2.01
C GLU A 37 -9.01 5.26 1.32
N GLU A 38 -8.89 5.30 -0.01
CA GLU A 38 -8.03 4.38 -0.75
C GLU A 38 -6.57 4.50 -0.32
N ALA A 39 -6.06 5.73 -0.17
CA ALA A 39 -4.67 5.98 0.21
C ALA A 39 -4.34 5.51 1.63
N LEU A 40 -5.29 5.62 2.56
CA LEU A 40 -5.11 5.22 3.97
C LEU A 40 -5.43 3.75 4.23
N THR A 41 -6.30 3.14 3.42
CA THR A 41 -6.72 1.74 3.60
C THR A 41 -5.82 0.78 2.84
N ARG A 42 -5.20 1.22 1.75
CA ARG A 42 -4.31 0.36 0.98
C ARG A 42 -3.12 -0.02 1.88
N PRO A 43 -2.92 -1.31 2.22
CA PRO A 43 -1.73 -1.72 2.93
C PRO A 43 -0.53 -1.24 2.11
N GLU A 44 0.51 -0.73 2.79
CA GLU A 44 1.78 -0.43 2.14
C GLU A 44 2.09 -1.58 1.19
N ARG A 45 2.24 -1.28 -0.11
CA ARG A 45 2.47 -2.32 -1.11
C ARG A 45 3.56 -3.22 -0.54
N PRO A 46 3.33 -4.54 -0.41
CA PRO A 46 4.36 -5.43 0.11
C PRO A 46 5.61 -5.10 -0.68
N ALA A 47 6.69 -4.78 0.04
CA ALA A 47 7.95 -4.41 -0.57
C ALA A 47 8.22 -5.37 -1.72
N ARG A 48 8.66 -4.85 -2.88
CA ARG A 48 9.01 -5.74 -4.00
C ARG A 48 10.11 -6.67 -3.50
N LEU A 49 9.73 -7.88 -3.12
CA LEU A 49 10.66 -8.89 -2.70
C LEU A 49 11.50 -9.27 -3.93
N PRO A 50 12.82 -9.50 -3.76
CA PRO A 50 13.60 -10.11 -4.82
C PRO A 50 12.98 -11.46 -5.20
N PRO A 51 13.22 -11.94 -6.43
CA PRO A 51 12.75 -13.27 -6.81
C PRO A 51 13.28 -14.32 -5.82
N PRO A 52 12.49 -15.39 -5.54
CA PRO A 52 12.91 -16.44 -4.63
C PRO A 52 14.28 -17.02 -5.02
N ILE A 53 15.18 -17.12 -4.05
CA ILE A 53 16.49 -17.76 -4.26
C ILE A 53 16.25 -19.27 -4.36
N LYS A 54 16.70 -19.88 -5.45
CA LYS A 54 16.76 -21.35 -5.55
C LYS A 54 17.97 -21.84 -4.77
N LEU A 55 17.72 -22.55 -3.67
CA LEU A 55 18.77 -23.23 -2.93
C LEU A 55 19.30 -24.42 -3.75
N LYS A 56 20.60 -24.72 -3.61
CA LYS A 56 21.20 -25.92 -4.23
C LYS A 56 20.64 -27.21 -3.65
N GLU A 57 20.31 -27.17 -2.36
CA GLU A 57 19.76 -28.28 -1.60
C GLU A 57 18.46 -27.83 -0.93
N PRO A 58 17.47 -28.72 -0.77
CA PRO A 58 16.24 -28.39 -0.07
C PRO A 58 16.52 -28.07 1.39
N LEU A 59 15.90 -27.02 1.91
CA LEU A 59 15.93 -26.71 3.34
C LEU A 59 15.03 -27.72 4.07
N THR A 60 15.63 -28.70 4.75
CA THR A 60 14.90 -29.75 5.47
C THR A 60 14.65 -29.37 6.93
N ASP A 61 13.62 -29.97 7.53
CA ASP A 61 13.32 -29.78 8.95
C ASP A 61 14.50 -30.22 9.85
N GLU A 62 15.18 -31.31 9.48
CA GLU A 62 16.39 -31.78 10.17
C GLU A 62 17.51 -30.74 10.20
N PHE A 63 17.72 -30.04 9.08
CA PHE A 63 18.71 -28.97 8.99
C PHE A 63 18.33 -27.82 9.93
N ILE A 64 17.06 -27.40 9.93
CA ILE A 64 16.55 -26.31 10.76
C ILE A 64 16.73 -26.64 12.24
N ASP A 65 16.39 -27.86 12.66
CA ASP A 65 16.47 -28.27 14.05
C ASP A 65 17.90 -28.49 14.54
N ARG A 66 18.83 -28.88 13.66
CA ARG A 66 20.26 -28.88 13.97
C ARG A 66 20.78 -27.46 14.18
N ALA A 67 20.51 -26.55 13.24
CA ALA A 67 20.97 -25.16 13.32
C ALA A 67 20.43 -24.42 14.57
N LYS A 68 19.16 -24.64 14.94
CA LYS A 68 18.58 -24.09 16.17
C LYS A 68 19.28 -24.57 17.43
N ARG A 69 19.72 -25.84 17.46
CA ARG A 69 20.44 -26.43 18.61
C ARG A 69 21.85 -25.85 18.72
N GLU A 70 22.55 -25.71 17.61
CA GLU A 70 23.89 -25.13 17.55
C GLU A 70 23.92 -23.68 18.06
N GLY A 71 22.92 -22.86 17.71
CA GLY A 71 22.84 -21.46 18.17
C GLY A 71 22.31 -21.25 19.61
N ARG A 72 21.91 -22.32 20.31
CA ARG A 72 21.42 -22.28 21.70
C ARG A 72 22.44 -22.81 22.71
N ALA A 73 23.58 -23.31 22.26
CA ALA A 73 24.71 -23.72 23.09
C ALA A 73 25.62 -22.51 23.36
#